data_AF-A0A5A7NFC5-F1
#
_entry.id   AF-A0A5A7NFC5-F1
#
_cell.length_a   1.000
_cell.length_b   1.000
_cell.length_c   1.000
_cell.angle_alpha   90.00
_cell.angle_beta   90.00
_cell.angle_gamma   90.00
#
_symmetry.space_group_name_H-M   'P 1'
#
loop_
_entity.id
_entity.type
_entity.pdbx_description
1 polymer ?
#
loop_
_entity_poly.entity_id
_entity_poly.type
_entity_poly.pdbx_seq_one_letter_code
_entity_poly.pdbx_strand_id
1 'polypeptide(L)'
;MTHMEHPFYSLSKKPETNVRRYEHKGNWIEITPSVKGLATIYDKDILIYCISQIMAKLKNNEQVSPRVRINSRDLLIFTNRGTSGRDYMALVEALDRLEGTRIRTNIRSGDEEQTDSFGLIDASSIRRKHGLDGRLLWCEVKLSDWVFNAIRSQEVLTLHRDYFRLRKPIERRVYEIARKHCGQQDEWTIGLENLLKKTGSQSLLSDSVK
;
A
#
# COMPACT_ATOMS: atom_id res chain seq x y z
N MET A 1 2.28 16.50 -9.13
CA MET A 1 2.33 15.58 -7.97
C MET A 1 3.03 14.28 -8.33
N THR A 2 4.25 14.13 -7.84
CA THR A 2 5.21 13.09 -8.23
C THR A 2 5.23 11.90 -7.25
N HIS A 3 4.37 11.89 -6.23
CA HIS A 3 4.60 11.07 -5.03
C HIS A 3 4.12 9.61 -5.08
N MET A 4 3.30 9.19 -6.05
CA MET A 4 2.77 7.81 -6.10
C MET A 4 3.61 6.80 -6.90
N GLU A 5 4.72 7.21 -7.50
CA GLU A 5 5.55 6.28 -8.30
C GLU A 5 6.61 5.53 -7.49
N HIS A 6 6.78 5.83 -6.21
CA HIS A 6 7.80 5.19 -5.41
C HIS A 6 7.35 3.80 -4.92
N PRO A 7 8.21 2.78 -5.00
CA PRO A 7 7.88 1.42 -4.59
C PRO A 7 7.95 1.28 -3.06
N PHE A 8 6.94 1.83 -2.36
CA PHE A 8 6.83 1.74 -0.90
C PHE A 8 6.76 0.29 -0.39
N TYR A 9 6.22 -0.60 -1.22
CA TYR A 9 5.88 -1.95 -0.84
C TYR A 9 6.91 -2.96 -1.35
N SER A 10 7.22 -3.94 -0.52
CA SER A 10 8.00 -5.10 -0.92
C SER A 10 7.26 -5.93 -2.00
N LEU A 11 8.01 -6.34 -3.03
CA LEU A 11 7.59 -7.35 -4.01
C LEU A 11 8.05 -8.76 -3.61
N SER A 12 8.79 -8.91 -2.51
CA SER A 12 9.27 -10.18 -2.00
C SER A 12 8.17 -10.90 -1.21
N LYS A 13 8.17 -12.23 -1.27
CA LYS A 13 7.36 -13.07 -0.37
C LYS A 13 8.06 -13.36 0.96
N LYS A 14 9.37 -13.12 1.03
CA LYS A 14 10.17 -13.24 2.25
C LYS A 14 10.20 -11.89 2.97
N PRO A 15 10.13 -11.86 4.31
CA PRO A 15 10.29 -10.62 5.06
C PRO A 15 11.59 -9.91 4.70
N GLU A 16 11.50 -8.61 4.43
CA GLU A 16 12.66 -7.77 4.14
C GLU A 16 12.84 -6.74 5.26
N THR A 17 13.98 -6.82 5.95
CA THR A 17 14.32 -5.96 7.09
C THR A 17 15.40 -4.94 6.76
N ASN A 18 15.82 -4.87 5.49
CA ASN A 18 16.80 -3.89 5.03
C ASN A 18 16.13 -2.56 4.71
N VAL A 19 16.77 -1.46 5.09
CA VAL A 19 16.37 -0.11 4.68
C VAL A 19 16.51 0.01 3.17
N ARG A 20 15.49 0.58 2.51
CA ARG A 20 15.52 0.87 1.06
C ARG A 20 15.58 2.36 0.84
N ARG A 21 16.44 2.81 -0.06
CA ARG A 21 16.52 4.21 -0.47
C ARG A 21 16.45 4.30 -1.98
N TYR A 22 15.58 5.19 -2.46
CA TYR A 22 15.43 5.51 -3.87
C TYR A 22 15.68 7.01 -4.05
N GLU A 23 16.44 7.37 -5.07
CA GLU A 23 16.76 8.77 -5.38
C GLU A 23 16.60 9.03 -6.88
N HIS A 24 15.98 10.16 -7.21
CA HIS A 24 15.83 10.61 -8.58
C HIS A 24 15.71 12.13 -8.64
N LYS A 25 16.61 12.78 -9.40
CA LYS A 25 16.62 14.23 -9.66
C LYS A 25 16.53 15.08 -8.37
N GLY A 26 17.30 14.72 -7.35
CA GLY A 26 17.34 15.44 -6.07
C GLY A 26 16.16 15.17 -5.13
N ASN A 27 15.19 14.35 -5.53
CA ASN A 27 14.17 13.81 -4.63
C ASN A 27 14.60 12.41 -4.19
N TRP A 28 14.42 12.10 -2.92
CA TRP A 28 14.71 10.80 -2.36
C TRP A 28 13.61 10.36 -1.43
N ILE A 29 13.48 9.04 -1.33
CA ILE A 29 12.62 8.36 -0.38
C ILE A 29 13.41 7.24 0.26
N GLU A 30 13.33 7.17 1.57
CA GLU A 30 13.88 6.12 2.42
C GLU A 30 12.74 5.40 3.12
N ILE A 31 12.80 4.07 3.10
CA ILE A 31 11.78 3.20 3.65
C ILE A 31 12.47 2.26 4.64
N THR A 32 12.09 2.40 5.90
CA THR A 32 12.66 1.68 7.02
C THR A 32 11.64 0.66 7.52
N PRO A 33 11.93 -0.65 7.38
CA PRO A 33 11.07 -1.70 7.92
C PRO A 33 11.27 -1.86 9.44
N SER A 34 10.32 -2.52 10.09
CA SER A 34 10.51 -3.04 11.45
C SER A 34 11.13 -4.45 11.41
N VAL A 35 11.34 -5.04 12.60
CA VAL A 35 11.71 -6.46 12.75
C VAL A 35 10.70 -7.43 12.13
N LYS A 36 9.47 -6.99 11.87
CA LYS A 36 8.43 -7.78 11.18
C LYS A 36 8.57 -7.76 9.65
N GLY A 37 9.51 -6.94 9.14
CA GLY A 37 9.76 -6.72 7.72
C GLY A 37 8.91 -5.60 7.12
N LEU A 38 9.25 -5.24 5.89
CA LEU A 38 8.58 -4.20 5.12
C LEU A 38 7.15 -4.62 4.73
N ALA A 39 6.22 -3.66 4.75
CA ALA A 39 4.89 -3.85 4.16
C ALA A 39 5.00 -4.35 2.71
N THR A 40 4.32 -5.44 2.40
CA THR A 40 4.31 -6.05 1.07
C THR A 40 3.24 -5.42 0.19
N ILE A 41 3.33 -5.63 -1.13
CA ILE A 41 2.32 -5.13 -2.07
C ILE A 41 0.93 -5.73 -1.81
N TYR A 42 0.86 -6.90 -1.16
CA TYR A 42 -0.39 -7.49 -0.73
C TYR A 42 -0.95 -6.79 0.50
N ASP A 43 -0.11 -6.39 1.47
CA ASP A 43 -0.56 -5.70 2.69
C ASP A 43 -1.29 -4.39 2.34
N LYS A 44 -0.87 -3.73 1.27
CA LYS A 44 -1.55 -2.57 0.68
C LYS A 44 -3.03 -2.80 0.40
N ASP A 45 -3.47 -4.03 0.14
CA ASP A 45 -4.89 -4.33 -0.12
C ASP A 45 -5.80 -3.88 1.05
N ILE A 46 -5.26 -3.88 2.28
CA ILE A 46 -5.95 -3.36 3.47
C ILE A 46 -6.18 -1.86 3.32
N LEU A 47 -5.14 -1.11 2.91
CA LEU A 47 -5.25 0.33 2.66
C LEU A 47 -6.20 0.64 1.52
N ILE A 48 -6.15 -0.12 0.42
CA ILE A 48 -7.09 0.04 -0.71
C ILE A 48 -8.53 -0.14 -0.22
N TYR A 49 -8.79 -1.13 0.64
CA TYR A 49 -10.11 -1.31 1.25
C TYR A 49 -10.50 -0.11 2.12
N CYS A 50 -9.63 0.34 3.04
CA CYS A 50 -9.87 1.52 3.88
C CYS A 50 -10.21 2.75 3.04
N ILE A 51 -9.43 3.03 1.99
CA ILE A 51 -9.64 4.12 1.04
C ILE A 51 -11.01 3.96 0.37
N SER A 52 -11.34 2.76 -0.10
CA SER A 52 -12.63 2.49 -0.75
C SER A 52 -13.83 2.78 0.17
N GLN A 53 -13.73 2.44 1.46
CA GLN A 53 -14.76 2.76 2.46
C GLN A 53 -14.89 4.27 2.69
N ILE A 54 -13.77 4.99 2.79
CA ILE A 54 -13.77 6.45 2.97
C ILE A 54 -14.34 7.14 1.73
N MET A 55 -13.92 6.73 0.53
CA MET A 55 -14.43 7.29 -0.72
C MET A 55 -15.93 7.04 -0.92
N ALA A 56 -16.43 5.86 -0.53
CA ALA A 56 -17.86 5.59 -0.55
C ALA A 56 -18.65 6.54 0.37
N LYS A 57 -18.16 6.78 1.59
CA LYS A 57 -18.73 7.75 2.51
C LYS A 57 -18.70 9.19 1.97
N LEU A 58 -17.56 9.62 1.40
CA LEU A 58 -17.44 10.93 0.78
C LEU A 58 -18.44 11.11 -0.37
N LYS A 59 -18.61 10.09 -1.21
CA LYS A 59 -19.60 10.10 -2.30
C LYS A 59 -21.05 10.25 -1.79
N ASN A 60 -21.33 9.74 -0.59
CA ASN A 60 -22.62 9.86 0.07
C ASN A 60 -22.76 11.15 0.92
N ASN A 61 -21.78 12.06 0.87
CA ASN A 61 -21.70 13.25 1.72
C ASN A 61 -21.72 12.95 3.23
N GLU A 62 -21.18 11.80 3.63
CA GLU A 62 -21.04 11.41 5.03
C GLU A 62 -19.73 11.95 5.64
N GLN A 63 -19.73 12.16 6.95
CA GLN A 63 -18.51 12.53 7.67
C GLN A 63 -17.51 11.37 7.67
N VAL A 64 -16.26 11.69 7.37
CA VAL A 64 -15.15 10.72 7.34
C VAL A 64 -14.13 10.99 8.43
N SER A 65 -13.43 9.93 8.83
CA SER A 65 -12.39 9.93 9.85
C SER A 65 -11.20 9.10 9.35
N PRO A 66 -9.95 9.42 9.77
CA PRO A 66 -8.81 8.56 9.50
C PRO A 66 -8.92 7.17 10.17
N ARG A 67 -9.81 7.00 11.16
CA ARG A 67 -10.10 5.70 11.78
C ARG A 67 -11.20 4.96 11.02
N VAL A 68 -10.84 3.82 10.44
CA VAL A 68 -11.76 2.95 9.68
C VAL A 68 -11.93 1.64 10.41
N ARG A 69 -13.14 1.36 10.91
CA ARG A 69 -13.52 0.06 11.46
C ARG A 69 -14.06 -0.84 10.36
N ILE A 70 -13.53 -2.04 10.27
CA ILE A 70 -13.74 -2.96 9.15
C ILE A 70 -14.10 -4.35 9.68
N ASN A 71 -15.17 -4.94 9.16
CA ASN A 71 -15.41 -6.36 9.33
C ASN A 71 -14.32 -7.14 8.58
N SER A 72 -13.57 -7.98 9.30
CA SER A 72 -12.40 -8.62 8.73
C SER A 72 -12.75 -9.71 7.72
N ARG A 73 -13.93 -10.32 7.80
CA ARG A 73 -14.41 -11.25 6.76
C ARG A 73 -14.67 -10.51 5.45
N ASP A 74 -15.30 -9.35 5.50
CA ASP A 74 -15.64 -8.56 4.31
C ASP A 74 -14.38 -8.02 3.63
N LEU A 75 -13.39 -7.58 4.42
CA LEU A 75 -12.06 -7.22 3.92
C LEU A 75 -11.39 -8.37 3.16
N LEU A 76 -11.36 -9.57 3.75
CA LEU A 76 -10.73 -10.73 3.12
C LEU A 76 -11.44 -11.09 1.81
N ILE A 77 -12.78 -11.08 1.79
CA ILE A 77 -13.56 -11.34 0.57
C ILE A 77 -13.32 -10.27 -0.50
N PHE A 78 -13.35 -8.99 -0.13
CA PHE A 78 -13.12 -7.89 -1.08
C PHE A 78 -11.74 -7.98 -1.72
N THR A 79 -10.73 -8.31 -0.93
CA THR A 79 -9.34 -8.42 -1.37
C THR A 79 -9.01 -9.78 -2.00
N ASN A 80 -10.04 -10.60 -2.28
CA ASN A 80 -9.93 -11.92 -2.91
C ASN A 80 -8.99 -12.88 -2.16
N ARG A 81 -9.03 -12.85 -0.82
CA ARG A 81 -8.30 -13.74 0.09
C ARG A 81 -9.22 -14.83 0.63
N GLY A 82 -8.61 -15.90 1.15
CA GLY A 82 -9.34 -16.93 1.88
C GLY A 82 -9.89 -16.39 3.22
N THR A 83 -10.81 -17.15 3.82
CA THR A 83 -11.36 -16.85 5.17
C THR A 83 -11.09 -17.97 6.16
N SER A 84 -9.95 -18.66 6.00
CA SER A 84 -9.47 -19.66 6.96
C SER A 84 -8.77 -18.99 8.14
N GLY A 85 -8.54 -19.72 9.23
CA GLY A 85 -7.78 -19.20 10.39
C GLY A 85 -6.40 -18.66 10.00
N ARG A 86 -5.72 -19.31 9.03
CA ARG A 86 -4.43 -18.84 8.50
C ARG A 86 -4.54 -17.47 7.82
N ASP A 87 -5.62 -17.22 7.08
CA ASP A 87 -5.82 -15.94 6.40
C ASP A 87 -6.05 -14.79 7.40
N TYR A 88 -6.75 -15.07 8.50
CA TYR A 88 -6.91 -14.10 9.59
C TYR A 88 -5.60 -13.82 10.33
N MET A 89 -4.73 -14.81 10.51
CA MET A 89 -3.39 -14.58 11.06
C MET A 89 -2.52 -13.77 10.11
N ALA A 90 -2.57 -14.06 8.80
CA ALA A 90 -1.88 -13.27 7.79
C ALA A 90 -2.37 -11.81 7.72
N LEU A 91 -3.65 -11.56 8.02
CA LEU A 91 -4.18 -10.20 8.19
C LEU A 91 -3.55 -9.48 9.38
N VAL A 92 -3.37 -10.16 10.53
CA VAL A 92 -2.71 -9.57 11.71
C VAL A 92 -1.26 -9.23 11.38
N GLU A 93 -0.51 -10.15 10.77
CA GLU A 93 0.88 -9.91 10.37
C GLU A 93 1.01 -8.78 9.33
N ALA A 94 0.02 -8.64 8.45
CA ALA A 94 -0.03 -7.54 7.49
C ALA A 94 -0.21 -6.19 8.18
N LEU A 95 -1.07 -6.12 9.22
CA LEU A 95 -1.25 -4.91 10.03
C LEU A 95 0.05 -4.56 10.77
N ASP A 96 0.73 -5.54 11.38
CA ASP A 96 2.02 -5.33 12.06
C ASP A 96 3.08 -4.74 11.11
N ARG A 97 3.17 -5.24 9.86
CA ARG A 97 4.09 -4.70 8.86
C ARG A 97 3.72 -3.30 8.38
N LEU A 98 2.42 -3.02 8.20
CA LEU A 98 1.94 -1.69 7.82
C LEU A 98 2.25 -0.65 8.91
N GLU A 99 2.06 -1.01 10.18
CA GLU A 99 2.34 -0.14 11.33
C GLU A 99 3.84 0.08 11.51
N GLY A 100 4.65 -0.97 11.29
CA GLY A 100 6.11 -0.91 11.43
C GLY A 100 6.86 -0.27 10.25
N THR A 101 6.22 -0.01 9.12
CA THR A 101 6.88 0.57 7.94
C THR A 101 6.92 2.10 8.06
N ARG A 102 8.14 2.65 8.15
CA ARG A 102 8.38 4.10 8.22
C ARG A 102 8.94 4.60 6.90
N ILE A 103 8.38 5.70 6.43
CA ILE A 103 8.79 6.41 5.22
C ILE A 103 9.41 7.73 5.65
N ARG A 104 10.51 8.09 4.99
CA ARG A 104 11.10 9.41 5.06
C ARG A 104 11.36 9.89 3.64
N THR A 105 11.02 11.12 3.33
CA THR A 105 11.20 11.67 1.98
C THR A 105 11.48 13.16 2.09
N ASN A 106 12.20 13.70 1.12
CA ASN A 106 12.16 15.13 0.88
C ASN A 106 11.03 15.45 -0.09
N ILE A 107 10.25 16.47 0.25
CA ILE A 107 9.27 17.08 -0.66
C ILE A 107 9.75 18.51 -0.86
N ARG A 108 9.97 18.91 -2.11
CA ARG A 108 10.28 20.30 -2.45
C ARG A 108 8.97 21.06 -2.60
N SER A 109 8.79 22.10 -1.80
CA SER A 109 7.67 23.03 -1.91
C SER A 109 8.21 24.44 -2.08
N GLY A 110 8.18 24.97 -3.30
CA GLY A 110 8.84 26.23 -3.62
C GLY A 110 10.37 26.13 -3.50
N ASP A 111 10.98 27.10 -2.80
CA ASP A 111 12.43 27.17 -2.56
C ASP A 111 12.87 26.48 -1.26
N GLU A 112 11.94 25.97 -0.47
CA GLU A 112 12.23 25.27 0.79
C GLU A 112 12.28 23.75 0.59
N GLU A 113 13.28 23.11 1.21
CA GLU A 113 13.40 21.67 1.29
C GLU A 113 12.83 21.17 2.63
N GLN A 114 11.69 20.47 2.57
CA GLN A 114 11.07 19.85 3.73
C GLN A 114 11.36 18.36 3.75
N THR A 115 11.81 17.84 4.90
CA THR A 115 11.95 16.40 5.13
C THR A 115 10.82 15.93 6.03
N ASP A 116 9.98 15.05 5.50
CA ASP A 116 8.88 14.45 6.25
C ASP A 116 9.19 13.01 6.63
N SER A 117 8.69 12.58 7.79
CA SER A 117 8.65 11.16 8.16
C SER A 117 7.28 10.75 8.65
N PHE A 118 6.74 9.70 8.04
CA PHE A 118 5.40 9.19 8.34
C PHE A 118 5.33 7.68 8.16
N GLY A 119 4.25 7.06 8.65
CA GLY A 119 3.92 5.66 8.41
C GLY A 119 2.80 5.54 7.40
N LEU A 120 2.49 4.32 6.98
CA LEU A 120 1.30 4.05 6.16
C LEU A 120 0.02 4.08 7.02
N ILE A 121 0.12 3.58 8.24
CA ILE A 121 -0.92 3.65 9.28
C ILE A 121 -0.26 4.11 10.58
N ASP A 122 -1.03 4.78 11.42
CA ASP A 122 -0.59 5.25 12.73
C ASP A 122 -0.88 4.23 13.84
N ALA A 123 -1.93 3.43 13.67
CA ALA A 123 -2.35 2.43 14.64
C ALA A 123 -3.28 1.40 14.01
N SER A 124 -3.26 0.20 14.56
CA SER A 124 -4.27 -0.82 14.29
C SER A 124 -4.84 -1.40 15.60
N SER A 125 -6.07 -1.91 15.56
CA SER A 125 -6.64 -2.70 16.65
C SER A 125 -7.50 -3.83 16.13
N ILE A 126 -7.52 -4.95 16.85
CA ILE A 126 -8.20 -6.16 16.43
C ILE A 126 -9.11 -6.63 17.55
N ARG A 127 -10.35 -6.99 17.22
CA ARG A 127 -11.30 -7.58 18.17
C ARG A 127 -11.55 -9.04 17.86
N ARG A 128 -11.43 -9.88 18.89
CA ARG A 128 -11.73 -11.30 18.84
C ARG A 128 -12.89 -11.66 19.76
N LYS A 129 -13.62 -12.73 19.40
CA LYS A 129 -14.60 -13.39 20.26
C LYS A 129 -13.98 -14.67 20.82
N HIS A 130 -14.07 -14.91 22.12
CA HIS A 130 -13.49 -16.08 22.82
C HIS A 130 -11.96 -16.02 23.03
N GLY A 131 -11.41 -14.85 23.35
CA GLY A 131 -9.99 -14.70 23.71
C GLY A 131 -9.05 -14.65 22.50
N LEU A 132 -7.76 -14.85 22.74
CA LEU A 132 -6.69 -14.68 21.75
C LEU A 132 -6.77 -15.69 20.60
N ASP A 133 -7.16 -16.93 20.89
CA ASP A 133 -7.38 -17.99 19.89
C ASP A 133 -8.79 -17.93 19.27
N GLY A 134 -9.56 -16.93 19.68
CA GLY A 134 -10.92 -16.70 19.27
C GLY A 134 -11.08 -16.17 17.86
N ARG A 135 -12.32 -16.20 17.36
CA ARG A 135 -12.69 -15.70 16.03
C ARG A 135 -12.48 -14.18 15.95
N LEU A 136 -11.70 -13.75 14.97
CA LEU A 136 -11.52 -12.34 14.65
C LEU A 136 -12.82 -11.77 14.06
N LEU A 137 -13.35 -10.71 14.68
CA LEU A 137 -14.62 -10.08 14.30
C LEU A 137 -14.37 -8.89 13.36
N TRP A 138 -13.58 -7.93 13.83
CA TRP A 138 -13.27 -6.71 13.11
C TRP A 138 -11.87 -6.23 13.46
N CYS A 139 -11.32 -5.43 12.56
CA CYS A 139 -10.12 -4.64 12.80
C CYS A 139 -10.44 -3.16 12.59
N GLU A 140 -9.78 -2.29 13.33
CA GLU A 140 -9.80 -0.85 13.12
C GLU A 140 -8.41 -0.40 12.70
N VAL A 141 -8.34 0.44 11.67
CA VAL A 141 -7.09 1.00 11.14
C VAL A 141 -7.18 2.51 11.24
N LYS A 142 -6.20 3.15 11.91
CA LYS A 142 -5.99 4.59 11.85
C LYS A 142 -4.99 4.87 10.74
N LEU A 143 -5.47 5.40 9.62
CA LEU A 143 -4.61 5.88 8.54
C LEU A 143 -3.74 7.03 9.04
N SER A 144 -2.51 7.13 8.53
CA SER A 144 -1.68 8.29 8.82
C SER A 144 -2.26 9.55 8.18
N ASP A 145 -1.90 10.71 8.72
CA ASP A 145 -2.37 12.00 8.18
C ASP A 145 -1.96 12.17 6.72
N TRP A 146 -0.78 11.67 6.33
CA TRP A 146 -0.32 11.69 4.94
C TRP A 146 -1.28 10.92 4.02
N VAL A 147 -1.65 9.69 4.37
CA VAL A 147 -2.59 8.88 3.57
C VAL A 147 -3.98 9.52 3.60
N PHE A 148 -4.46 9.97 4.75
CA PHE A 148 -5.79 10.54 4.88
C PHE A 148 -5.94 11.87 4.11
N ASN A 149 -4.91 12.71 4.12
CA ASN A 149 -4.89 13.96 3.35
C ASN A 149 -4.89 13.68 1.84
N ALA A 150 -4.13 12.70 1.36
CA ALA A 150 -4.18 12.28 -0.04
C ALA A 150 -5.58 11.85 -0.48
N ILE A 151 -6.32 11.13 0.39
CA ILE A 151 -7.73 10.76 0.12
C ILE A 151 -8.61 12.02 0.02
N ARG A 152 -8.47 12.96 0.96
CA ARG A 152 -9.27 14.20 0.97
C ARG A 152 -9.01 15.08 -0.24
N SER A 153 -7.78 15.10 -0.73
CA SER A 153 -7.38 15.79 -1.96
C SER A 153 -7.77 15.03 -3.25
N GLN A 154 -8.45 13.89 -3.14
CA GLN A 154 -8.82 13.00 -4.25
C GLN A 154 -7.62 12.48 -5.05
N GLU A 155 -6.44 12.41 -4.43
CA GLU A 155 -5.20 11.90 -5.01
C GLU A 155 -5.11 10.36 -4.88
N VAL A 156 -6.21 9.66 -5.22
CA VAL A 156 -6.31 8.20 -5.11
C VAL A 156 -6.46 7.55 -6.47
N LEU A 157 -5.73 6.45 -6.69
CA LEU A 157 -5.80 5.69 -7.93
C LEU A 157 -6.98 4.71 -7.90
N THR A 158 -7.92 4.85 -8.85
CA THR A 158 -9.02 3.89 -9.00
C THR A 158 -8.53 2.63 -9.74
N LEU A 159 -8.67 1.47 -9.10
CA LEU A 159 -8.27 0.17 -9.62
C LEU A 159 -9.50 -0.63 -10.06
N HIS A 160 -9.35 -1.45 -11.10
CA HIS A 160 -10.38 -2.41 -11.50
C HIS A 160 -10.51 -3.53 -10.46
N ARG A 161 -11.71 -4.10 -10.31
CA ARG A 161 -11.96 -5.18 -9.33
C ARG A 161 -11.06 -6.39 -9.52
N ASP A 162 -10.68 -6.70 -10.76
CA ASP A 162 -9.80 -7.83 -11.08
C ASP A 162 -8.35 -7.64 -10.63
N TYR A 163 -7.96 -6.45 -10.17
CA TYR A 163 -6.65 -6.21 -9.56
C TYR A 163 -6.35 -7.24 -8.45
N PHE A 164 -7.34 -7.57 -7.62
CA PHE A 164 -7.18 -8.52 -6.52
C PHE A 164 -7.01 -9.98 -6.98
N ARG A 165 -7.25 -10.27 -8.26
CA ARG A 165 -7.01 -11.59 -8.86
C ARG A 165 -5.57 -11.79 -9.31
N LEU A 166 -4.80 -10.70 -9.48
CA LEU A 166 -3.38 -10.76 -9.81
C LEU A 166 -2.61 -11.46 -8.69
N ARG A 167 -1.88 -12.52 -9.04
CA ARG A 167 -1.26 -13.42 -8.06
C ARG A 167 0.18 -13.06 -7.81
N LYS A 168 0.92 -12.58 -8.80
CA LYS A 168 2.34 -12.23 -8.61
C LYS A 168 2.47 -10.77 -8.15
N PRO A 169 3.41 -10.46 -7.24
CA PRO A 169 3.66 -9.09 -6.79
C PRO A 169 3.97 -8.14 -7.95
N ILE A 170 4.79 -8.60 -8.90
CA ILE A 170 5.18 -7.79 -10.06
C ILE A 170 4.00 -7.46 -10.98
N GLU A 171 3.05 -8.38 -11.16
CA GLU A 171 1.84 -8.15 -11.98
C GLU A 171 1.03 -6.98 -11.41
N ARG A 172 0.84 -6.96 -10.09
CA ARG A 172 0.14 -5.86 -9.39
C ARG A 172 0.86 -4.54 -9.56
N ARG A 173 2.19 -4.55 -9.38
CA ARG A 173 2.99 -3.34 -9.49
C ARG A 173 2.97 -2.77 -10.91
N VAL A 174 3.11 -3.62 -11.92
CA VAL A 174 3.02 -3.21 -13.33
C VAL A 174 1.62 -2.67 -13.64
N TYR A 175 0.56 -3.33 -13.16
CA TYR A 175 -0.81 -2.83 -13.31
C TYR A 175 -0.98 -1.43 -12.71
N GLU A 176 -0.45 -1.16 -11.53
CA GLU A 176 -0.54 0.17 -10.89
C GLU A 176 0.18 1.26 -11.68
N ILE A 177 1.39 0.95 -12.15
CA ILE A 177 2.19 1.89 -12.96
C ILE A 177 1.42 2.19 -14.25
N ALA A 178 0.96 1.14 -14.94
CA ALA A 178 0.16 1.28 -16.15
C ALA A 178 -1.13 2.08 -15.87
N ARG A 179 -1.88 1.76 -14.81
CA ARG A 179 -3.13 2.44 -14.47
C ARG A 179 -2.92 3.92 -14.13
N LYS A 180 -1.79 4.27 -13.50
CA LYS A 180 -1.43 5.66 -13.23
C LYS A 180 -1.15 6.43 -14.52
N HIS A 181 -0.44 5.84 -15.47
CA HIS A 181 -0.06 6.50 -16.71
C HIS A 181 -1.20 6.49 -17.75
N CYS A 182 -1.87 5.36 -17.96
CA CYS A 182 -3.02 5.19 -18.85
C CYS A 182 -4.35 5.63 -18.23
N GLY A 183 -4.32 6.34 -17.09
CA GLY A 183 -5.50 6.98 -16.51
C GLY A 183 -5.82 8.33 -17.15
N GLN A 184 -4.85 8.94 -17.84
CA GLN A 184 -4.91 10.28 -18.42
C GLN A 184 -4.67 10.30 -19.94
N GLN A 185 -4.30 9.15 -20.52
CA GLN A 185 -3.99 8.97 -21.94
C GLN A 185 -4.30 7.52 -22.33
N ASP A 186 -4.58 7.30 -23.60
CA ASP A 186 -4.99 5.99 -24.11
C ASP A 186 -3.84 4.98 -24.15
N GLU A 187 -2.62 5.44 -24.42
CA GLU A 187 -1.42 4.62 -24.50
C GLU A 187 -0.26 5.22 -23.70
N TRP A 188 0.61 4.35 -23.18
CA TRP A 188 1.83 4.77 -22.52
C TRP A 188 2.97 3.78 -22.78
N THR A 189 4.10 4.28 -23.26
CA THR A 189 5.27 3.48 -23.62
C THR A 189 6.41 3.72 -22.64
N ILE A 190 7.08 2.65 -22.21
CA ILE A 190 8.24 2.70 -21.33
C ILE A 190 9.26 1.62 -21.70
N GLY A 191 10.55 1.97 -21.71
CA GLY A 191 11.63 1.01 -21.86
C GLY A 191 11.79 0.12 -20.62
N LEU A 192 12.20 -1.14 -20.82
CA LEU A 192 12.25 -2.14 -19.75
C LEU A 192 13.14 -1.73 -18.57
N GLU A 193 14.27 -1.07 -18.81
CA GLU A 193 15.16 -0.58 -17.75
C GLU A 193 14.45 0.45 -16.84
N ASN A 194 13.72 1.39 -17.43
CA ASN A 194 12.96 2.39 -16.68
C ASN A 194 11.77 1.75 -15.96
N LEU A 195 11.12 0.75 -16.57
CA LEU A 195 10.07 -0.01 -15.91
C LEU A 195 10.63 -0.76 -14.69
N LEU A 196 11.78 -1.43 -14.82
CA LEU A 196 12.46 -2.11 -13.72
C LEU A 196 12.72 -1.14 -12.56
N LYS A 197 13.30 0.05 -12.85
CA LYS A 197 13.50 1.10 -11.85
C LYS A 197 12.21 1.52 -11.15
N LYS A 198 11.11 1.75 -11.91
CA LYS A 198 9.80 2.14 -11.34
C LYS A 198 9.13 1.04 -10.53
N THR A 199 9.33 -0.23 -10.90
CA THR A 199 8.77 -1.36 -10.15
C THR A 199 9.47 -1.55 -8.80
N GLY A 200 10.75 -1.18 -8.70
CA GLY A 200 11.58 -1.47 -7.53
C GLY A 200 11.91 -2.95 -7.38
N SER A 201 11.75 -3.75 -8.45
CA SER A 201 12.14 -5.16 -8.45
C SER A 201 13.66 -5.30 -8.35
N GLN A 202 14.12 -6.31 -7.60
CA GLN A 202 15.53 -6.67 -7.47
C GLN A 202 15.96 -7.76 -8.49
N SER A 203 15.07 -8.15 -9.39
CA SER A 203 15.39 -9.12 -10.45
C SER A 203 16.44 -8.56 -11.40
N LEU A 204 17.33 -9.44 -11.89
CA LEU A 204 18.25 -9.09 -12.97
C LEU A 204 17.45 -8.92 -14.28
N LEU A 205 17.90 -7.99 -15.14
CA LEU A 205 17.28 -7.77 -16.46
C LEU A 205 17.26 -9.06 -17.31
N SER A 206 18.25 -9.94 -17.13
CA SER A 206 18.34 -11.23 -17.82
C SER A 206 17.20 -12.20 -17.48
N ASP A 207 16.60 -12.08 -16.30
CA ASP A 207 15.50 -12.95 -15.85
C ASP A 207 14.12 -12.44 -16.30
N SER A 208 14.06 -11.23 -16.86
CA SER A 208 12.81 -10.53 -17.23
C SER A 208 12.40 -10.75 -18.70
N VAL A 209 13.15 -11.54 -19.46
CA VAL A 209 12.96 -11.81 -20.90
C VAL A 209 12.67 -13.31 -21.18
N LYS A 210 12.16 -14.05 -20.19
CA LYS A 210 11.66 -15.42 -20.38
C LYS A 210 10.14 -15.46 -20.32
#